data_AF-A0A897NW05-F1
#
_entry.id   AF-A0A897NW05-F1
#
_cell.length_a   1.000
_cell.length_b   1.000
_cell.length_c   1.000
_cell.angle_alpha   90.00
_cell.angle_beta   90.00
_cell.angle_gamma   90.00
#
_symmetry.space_group_name_H-M   'P 1'
#
loop_
_entity.id
_entity.type
_entity.pdbx_description
1 polymer ?
#
loop_
_entity_poly.entity_id
_entity_poly.type
_entity_poly.pdbx_seq_one_letter_code
_entity_poly.pdbx_strand_id
1 'polypeptide(L)' 'MIYAVYAVIVSIAALMGFVLGAINPEGMDPTLFFVVDLPATPVGMVIFGVSTIGVGLGALLLLVAYIADRYDDAAV' A
#
# COMPACT_ATOMS: atom_id res chain seq x y z
N MET A 1 6.34 -16.63 4.62
CA MET A 1 5.31 -16.09 5.53
C MET A 1 5.10 -14.58 5.39
N ILE A 2 6.17 -13.77 5.39
CA ILE A 2 6.06 -12.30 5.34
C ILE A 2 5.33 -11.76 4.09
N TYR A 3 5.57 -12.34 2.91
CA TYR A 3 4.88 -11.96 1.67
C TYR A 3 3.36 -12.19 1.73
N ALA A 4 2.91 -13.22 2.46
CA ALA A 4 1.47 -13.47 2.64
C ALA A 4 0.83 -12.40 3.53
N VAL A 5 1.50 -11.98 4.59
CA VAL A 5 1.05 -10.88 5.46
C VAL A 5 0.98 -9.57 4.66
N TYR A 6 2.00 -9.27 3.86
CA TYR A 6 2.00 -8.12 2.94
C TYR A 6 0.78 -8.16 2.00
N ALA A 7 0.54 -9.28 1.34
CA ALA A 7 -0.59 -9.43 0.42
C ALA A 7 -1.95 -9.25 1.13
N VAL A 8 -2.11 -9.76 2.36
CA VAL A 8 -3.33 -9.58 3.17
C VAL A 8 -3.54 -8.11 3.53
N ILE A 9 -2.48 -7.39 3.89
CA ILE A 9 -2.62 -5.97 4.24
C ILE A 9 -2.99 -5.14 3.00
N VAL A 10 -2.35 -5.41 1.85
CA VAL A 10 -2.66 -4.73 0.59
C VAL A 10 -4.09 -5.03 0.13
N SER A 11 -4.59 -6.25 0.32
CA SER A 11 -5.98 -6.58 -0.03
C SER A 11 -6.99 -5.91 0.91
N ILE A 12 -6.69 -5.78 2.19
CA ILE A 12 -7.49 -4.97 3.13
C ILE A 12 -7.49 -3.50 2.70
N ALA A 13 -6.35 -2.94 2.31
CA ALA A 13 -6.27 -1.56 1.82
C ALA A 13 -7.12 -1.36 0.55
N ALA A 14 -7.12 -2.32 -0.37
CA ALA A 14 -7.98 -2.31 -1.55
C ALA A 14 -9.47 -2.32 -1.15
N LEU A 15 -9.86 -3.22 -0.24
CA LEU A 15 -11.23 -3.32 0.24
C LEU A 15 -11.70 -2.02 0.90
N MET A 16 -10.87 -1.46 1.79
CA MET A 16 -11.17 -0.19 2.46
C MET A 16 -11.24 0.98 1.48
N GLY A 17 -10.33 1.04 0.51
CA GLY A 17 -10.39 2.04 -0.56
C GLY A 17 -11.70 1.95 -1.35
N PHE A 18 -12.11 0.74 -1.73
CA PHE A 18 -13.39 0.53 -2.41
C PHE A 18 -14.58 1.02 -1.57
N VAL A 19 -14.64 0.64 -0.29
CA VAL A 19 -15.71 1.05 0.62
C VAL A 19 -15.76 2.58 0.76
N LEU A 20 -14.60 3.21 0.95
CA LEU A 20 -14.50 4.66 1.09
C LEU A 20 -14.96 5.40 -0.18
N GLY A 21 -14.51 4.94 -1.35
CA GLY A 21 -14.96 5.54 -2.61
C GLY A 21 -16.41 5.23 -2.97
N ALA A 22 -17.00 4.17 -2.41
CA ALA A 22 -18.42 3.85 -2.60
C ALA A 22 -19.34 4.71 -1.72
N ILE A 23 -18.90 5.02 -0.49
CA ILE A 23 -19.63 5.94 0.40
C ILE A 23 -19.44 7.40 -0.06
N ASN A 24 -18.26 7.71 -0.60
CA ASN A 24 -17.88 9.04 -1.10
C ASN A 24 -18.25 10.18 -0.13
N PRO A 25 -17.62 10.22 1.07
CA PRO A 25 -17.88 11.27 2.05
C PRO A 25 -17.43 12.65 1.55
N GLU A 26 -18.10 13.69 2.02
CA GLU A 26 -17.77 15.08 1.70
C GLU A 26 -16.32 15.41 2.11
N GLY A 27 -15.58 16.12 1.24
CA GLY A 27 -14.19 16.50 1.47
C GLY A 27 -13.15 15.41 1.16
N MET A 28 -13.54 14.35 0.43
CA MET A 28 -12.61 13.32 -0.02
C MET A 28 -11.90 13.74 -1.32
N ASP A 29 -10.69 14.28 -1.20
CA ASP A 29 -9.82 14.63 -2.33
C ASP A 29 -8.50 13.83 -2.24
N PRO A 30 -8.45 12.59 -2.78
CA PRO A 30 -7.28 11.74 -2.65
C PRO A 30 -6.15 12.17 -3.59
N THR A 31 -5.05 12.70 -3.05
CA THR A 31 -3.84 13.00 -3.83
C THR A 31 -2.77 11.93 -3.63
N LEU A 32 -2.56 11.11 -4.64
CA LEU A 32 -1.56 10.04 -4.67
C LEU A 32 -0.15 10.62 -4.49
N PHE A 33 0.51 10.21 -3.41
CA PHE A 33 1.86 10.65 -3.03
C PHE A 33 2.06 12.18 -3.05
N PHE A 34 1.00 12.97 -2.85
CA PHE A 34 1.03 14.44 -2.94
C PHE A 34 1.35 14.99 -4.35
N VAL A 35 1.28 14.16 -5.40
CA VAL A 35 1.62 14.56 -6.77
C VAL A 35 0.46 14.43 -7.75
N VAL A 36 -0.36 13.38 -7.61
CA VAL A 36 -1.41 13.07 -8.60
C VAL A 36 -2.77 13.00 -7.92
N ASP A 37 -3.67 13.91 -8.28
CA ASP A 37 -5.05 13.86 -7.82
C ASP A 37 -5.79 12.68 -8.45
N LEU A 38 -6.46 11.91 -7.60
CA LEU A 38 -7.31 10.80 -8.01
C LEU A 38 -8.77 11.20 -7.83
N PRO A 39 -9.67 10.73 -8.70
CA PRO A 39 -11.09 10.96 -8.51
C PRO A 39 -11.58 10.21 -7.26
N ALA A 40 -12.44 10.85 -6.46
CA ALA A 40 -13.10 10.29 -5.27
C ALA A 40 -14.15 9.21 -5.61
N THR A 41 -13.74 8.24 -6.42
CA THR A 41 -14.53 7.10 -6.88
C THR A 41 -14.00 5.83 -6.23
N PRO A 42 -14.78 4.73 -6.21
CA PRO A 42 -14.30 3.45 -5.68
C PRO A 42 -12.97 3.02 -6.31
N VAL A 43 -12.84 3.20 -7.63
CA VAL A 43 -11.62 2.85 -8.36
C VAL A 43 -10.43 3.74 -7.95
N GLY A 44 -10.64 5.06 -7.88
CA GLY A 44 -9.59 5.99 -7.45
C GLY A 44 -9.12 5.72 -6.03
N MET A 45 -10.04 5.42 -5.12
CA MET A 45 -9.70 5.13 -3.72
C MET A 45 -9.02 3.76 -3.53
N VAL A 46 -9.37 2.75 -4.34
CA VAL A 46 -8.61 1.48 -4.39
C VAL A 46 -7.18 1.76 -4.82
N ILE A 47 -6.98 2.51 -5.90
CA ILE A 47 -5.64 2.86 -6.40
C ILE A 47 -4.86 3.63 -5.33
N PHE A 48 -5.49 4.60 -4.69
CA PHE A 48 -4.89 5.39 -3.61
C PHE A 48 -4.43 4.50 -2.45
N GLY A 49 -5.32 3.66 -1.92
CA GLY A 49 -5.02 2.78 -0.79
C GLY A 49 -3.96 1.73 -1.13
N VAL A 50 -4.13 1.02 -2.24
CA VAL A 50 -3.20 -0.04 -2.68
C VAL A 50 -1.82 0.53 -2.96
N SER A 51 -1.72 1.68 -3.64
CA SER A 51 -0.42 2.27 -3.97
C SER A 51 0.27 2.79 -2.72
N THR A 52 -0.43 3.52 -1.85
CA THR A 52 0.17 4.12 -0.65
C THR A 52 0.66 3.03 0.31
N ILE A 53 -0.21 2.05 0.61
CA ILE A 53 0.12 0.94 1.52
C ILE A 53 1.11 -0.04 0.88
N GLY A 54 0.91 -0.36 -0.40
CA GLY A 54 1.78 -1.26 -1.14
C GLY A 54 3.19 -0.71 -1.29
N VAL A 55 3.35 0.58 -1.60
CA VAL A 55 4.68 1.21 -1.68
C VAL A 55 5.30 1.35 -0.28
N GLY A 56 4.55 1.82 0.72
CA GLY A 56 5.09 1.98 2.07
C GLY A 56 5.57 0.67 2.68
N LEU A 57 4.73 -0.37 2.67
CA LEU A 57 5.08 -1.68 3.19
C LEU A 57 6.05 -2.43 2.26
N GLY A 58 5.91 -2.27 0.94
CA GLY A 58 6.79 -2.89 -0.04
C GLY A 58 8.22 -2.36 0.08
N ALA A 59 8.40 -1.06 0.30
CA ALA A 59 9.72 -0.47 0.55
C ALA A 59 10.36 -1.05 1.81
N LEU A 60 9.60 -1.19 2.91
CA LEU A 60 10.09 -1.83 4.14
C LEU A 60 10.43 -3.30 3.91
N LEU A 61 9.59 -4.04 3.18
CA LEU A 61 9.82 -5.44 2.85
C LEU A 61 11.10 -5.62 2.01
N LEU A 62 11.30 -4.76 1.01
CA LEU A 62 12.51 -4.75 0.20
C LEU A 62 13.75 -4.40 1.03
N LEU A 63 13.64 -3.44 1.95
CA LEU A 63 14.73 -3.10 2.88
C LEU A 63 15.11 -4.29 3.75
N VAL A 64 14.12 -4.99 4.33
CA VAL A 64 14.36 -6.20 5.13
C VAL A 64 14.99 -7.29 4.28
N ALA A 65 14.49 -7.53 3.07
CA ALA A 65 15.05 -8.53 2.16
C ALA A 65 16.51 -8.19 1.79
N TYR A 66 16.81 -6.92 1.53
CA TYR A 66 18.15 -6.44 1.24
C TYR A 66 19.10 -6.63 2.43
N ILE A 67 18.67 -6.30 3.64
CA ILE A 67 19.47 -6.50 4.85
C ILE A 67 19.71 -7.99 5.10
N ALA A 68 18.67 -8.82 4.96
CA ALA A 68 18.81 -10.27 5.08
C ALA A 68 19.85 -10.79 4.08
N ASP A 69 19.68 -10.53 2.79
CA ASP A 69 20.63 -10.96 1.75
C ASP A 69 22.06 -10.46 2.02
N ARG A 70 22.22 -9.22 2.50
CA ARG A 70 23.55 -8.62 2.71
C ARG A 70 24.27 -9.06 3.98
N TYR A 71 23.55 -9.45 5.03
CA TYR A 71 24.11 -9.71 6.36
C TYR A 71 23.87 -11.15 6.87
N ASP A 72 23.03 -11.96 6.22
CA ASP A 72 22.86 -13.39 6.53
C ASP A 72 24.13 -14.19 6.15
N ASP A 73 24.96 -13.66 5.25
CA ASP A 73 26.31 -14.18 4.92
C ASP A 73 27.39 -13.93 6.01
N ALA A 74 27.11 -13.10 7.02
CA ALA A 74 28.09 -12.77 8.08
C ALA A 74 28.08 -13.75 9.26
N ALA A 75 27.20 -14.75 9.24
CA ALA A 75 27.18 -15.85 10.20
C ALA A 75 27.96 -17.07 9.66
N VAL A 76 29.28 -16.94 9.52
CA VAL A 76 30.23 -18.05 9.36
C VAL A 76 31.30 -17.97 10.43
#